data_AF-A0A7C0WJB4-F1
#
_entry.id   AF-A0A7C0WJB4-F1
#
_cell.length_a   1.000
_cell.length_b   1.000
_cell.length_c   1.000
_cell.angle_alpha   90.00
_cell.angle_beta   90.00
_cell.angle_gamma   90.00
#
_symmetry.space_group_name_H-M   'P 1'
#
loop_
_entity.id
_entity.type
_entity.pdbx_description
1 polymer ?
#
loop_
_entity_poly.entity_id
_entity_poly.type
_entity_poly.pdbx_seq_one_letter_code
_entity_poly.pdbx_strand_id
1 'polypeptide(L)'
;MKERFKNTVMVDRIKGWRLPLGTKKRKLSGDRFLLVGDAASLIDPFTGEGVGNALTSGMVAADIIKSALARHDFSAEFLSVYDAALYDQLWDELQLSGKLLKLVKKSWLVNLVVNKANKSKTLRETIGAMFEDLDMRDKLRSPLFYLKLLFNG
;
A
#
# COMPACT_ATOMS: atom_id res chain seq x y z
N MET A 1 -13.70 14.93 -20.87
CA MET A 1 -13.61 13.47 -21.10
C MET A 1 -14.51 12.98 -22.24
N LYS A 2 -15.79 13.38 -22.32
CA LYS A 2 -16.73 12.93 -23.37
C LYS A 2 -16.24 13.09 -24.82
N GLU A 3 -15.60 14.22 -25.15
CA GLU A 3 -15.16 14.46 -26.54
C GLU A 3 -14.03 13.53 -27.01
N ARG A 4 -13.16 13.05 -26.09
CA ARG A 4 -12.04 12.14 -26.41
C ARG A 4 -12.49 10.74 -26.81
N PHE A 5 -13.72 10.36 -26.45
CA PHE A 5 -14.28 9.01 -26.67
C PHE A 5 -15.53 9.04 -27.57
N LYS A 6 -15.80 10.16 -28.25
CA LYS A 6 -17.01 10.37 -29.04
C LYS A 6 -17.23 9.34 -30.16
N ASN A 7 -16.12 8.85 -30.74
CA ASN A 7 -16.13 7.90 -31.85
C ASN A 7 -15.55 6.52 -31.46
N THR A 8 -15.39 6.23 -30.17
CA THR A 8 -14.83 4.95 -29.74
C THR A 8 -15.92 3.89 -29.62
N VAL A 9 -15.71 2.75 -30.28
CA VAL A 9 -16.54 1.55 -30.19
C VAL A 9 -15.86 0.51 -29.31
N MET A 10 -16.63 -0.15 -28.44
CA MET A 10 -16.11 -1.21 -27.56
C MET A 10 -15.77 -2.44 -28.40
N VAL A 11 -14.49 -2.80 -28.45
CA VAL A 11 -13.98 -3.90 -29.32
C VAL A 11 -14.07 -5.27 -28.64
N ASP A 12 -14.04 -5.32 -27.30
CA ASP A 12 -14.10 -6.56 -26.51
C ASP A 12 -14.64 -6.28 -25.10
N ARG A 13 -14.91 -7.34 -24.33
CA ARG A 13 -15.29 -7.26 -22.92
C ARG A 13 -14.19 -6.62 -22.09
N ILE A 14 -14.60 -5.87 -21.07
CA ILE A 14 -13.68 -5.30 -20.07
C ILE A 14 -12.95 -6.45 -19.37
N LYS A 15 -11.62 -6.45 -19.48
CA LYS A 15 -10.73 -7.37 -18.76
C LYS A 15 -10.10 -6.62 -17.59
N GLY A 16 -10.08 -7.24 -16.41
CA GLY A 16 -9.47 -6.68 -15.21
C GLY A 16 -8.95 -7.79 -14.33
N TRP A 17 -7.85 -7.52 -13.62
CA TRP A 17 -7.26 -8.44 -12.67
C TRP A 17 -7.40 -7.91 -11.24
N ARG A 18 -7.44 -8.82 -10.26
CA ARG A 18 -7.47 -8.44 -8.85
C ARG A 18 -6.08 -8.00 -8.42
N LEU A 19 -6.00 -6.86 -7.72
CA LEU A 19 -4.75 -6.40 -7.13
C LEU A 19 -4.39 -7.29 -5.92
N PRO A 20 -3.20 -7.90 -5.89
CA PRO A 20 -2.73 -8.69 -4.74
C PRO A 20 -2.22 -7.76 -3.62
N LEU A 21 -3.15 -7.35 -2.74
CA LEU A 21 -2.88 -6.37 -1.67
C LEU A 21 -2.05 -6.95 -0.52
N GLY A 22 -1.08 -6.16 -0.04
CA GLY A 22 -0.19 -6.45 1.09
C GLY A 22 -0.83 -6.33 2.47
N THR A 23 -1.92 -7.08 2.69
CA THR A 23 -2.69 -7.01 3.95
C THR A 23 -2.27 -8.02 5.00
N LYS A 24 -1.46 -9.02 4.64
CA LYS A 24 -1.00 -10.08 5.53
C LYS A 24 0.40 -10.52 5.14
N LYS A 25 1.21 -10.90 6.13
CA LYS A 25 2.47 -11.58 5.87
C LYS A 25 2.20 -12.95 5.24
N ARG A 26 3.03 -13.30 4.28
CA ARG A 26 3.08 -14.56 3.54
C ARG A 26 4.53 -15.02 3.49
N LYS A 27 4.72 -16.32 3.30
CA LYS A 27 6.03 -16.87 2.96
C LYS A 27 6.39 -16.41 1.55
N LEU A 28 7.49 -15.66 1.41
CA LEU A 28 7.95 -15.06 0.15
C LEU A 28 9.15 -15.81 -0.45
N SER A 29 9.77 -16.68 0.33
CA SER A 29 10.93 -17.48 -0.07
C SER A 29 10.66 -18.98 0.10
N GLY A 30 11.46 -19.80 -0.57
CA GLY A 30 11.52 -21.24 -0.34
C GLY A 30 12.66 -21.85 -1.14
N ASP A 31 12.64 -23.17 -1.35
CA ASP A 31 13.75 -23.84 -2.02
C ASP A 31 13.96 -23.29 -3.42
N ARG A 32 15.08 -22.58 -3.61
CA ARG A 32 15.51 -21.96 -4.88
C ARG A 32 14.54 -20.92 -5.45
N PHE A 33 13.69 -20.29 -4.64
CA PHE A 33 12.82 -19.22 -5.11
C PHE A 33 12.67 -18.06 -4.12
N LEU A 34 12.46 -16.86 -4.67
CA LEU A 34 12.01 -15.65 -3.98
C LEU A 34 10.87 -15.02 -4.79
N LEU A 35 9.85 -14.53 -4.11
CA LEU A 35 8.72 -13.81 -4.69
C LEU A 35 8.94 -12.30 -4.54
N VAL A 36 8.66 -11.54 -5.60
CA VAL A 36 8.80 -10.07 -5.62
C VAL A 36 7.53 -9.43 -6.20
N GLY A 37 7.32 -8.14 -5.91
CA GLY A 37 6.21 -7.34 -6.44
C GLY A 37 4.83 -7.98 -6.25
N ASP A 38 4.05 -8.04 -7.34
CA ASP A 38 2.70 -8.60 -7.34
C ASP A 38 2.66 -10.08 -6.93
N ALA A 39 3.69 -10.86 -7.29
CA ALA A 39 3.79 -12.26 -6.89
C ALA A 39 3.94 -12.41 -5.36
N ALA A 40 4.59 -11.44 -4.71
CA ALA A 40 4.71 -11.36 -3.25
C ALA A 40 3.49 -10.68 -2.58
N SER A 41 2.49 -10.24 -3.36
CA SER A 41 1.33 -9.48 -2.87
C SER A 41 1.71 -8.21 -2.10
N LEU A 42 2.58 -7.38 -2.68
CA LEU A 42 3.11 -6.18 -2.01
C LEU A 42 2.41 -4.87 -2.38
N ILE A 43 1.25 -4.91 -3.04
CA ILE A 43 0.53 -3.68 -3.41
C ILE A 43 -0.06 -3.01 -2.17
N ASP A 44 0.11 -1.69 -2.08
CA ASP A 44 -0.44 -0.86 -1.01
C ASP A 44 -1.98 -1.00 -0.94
N PRO A 45 -2.55 -1.46 0.18
CA PRO A 45 -3.99 -1.67 0.32
C PRO A 45 -4.89 -0.42 0.13
N PHE A 46 -4.35 0.78 0.34
CA PHE A 46 -5.10 2.03 0.37
C PHE A 46 -4.98 2.81 -0.94
N THR A 47 -3.76 3.03 -1.43
CA THR A 47 -3.49 3.78 -2.66
C THR A 47 -3.58 2.90 -3.91
N GLY A 48 -3.33 1.60 -3.78
CA GLY A 48 -3.21 0.68 -4.91
C GLY A 48 -1.86 0.78 -5.64
N GLU A 49 -0.90 1.55 -5.13
CA GLU A 49 0.44 1.63 -5.68
C GLU A 49 1.25 0.36 -5.34
N GLY A 50 2.02 -0.13 -6.31
CA GLY A 50 2.86 -1.33 -6.12
C GLY A 50 4.26 -1.23 -6.71
N VAL A 51 4.54 -0.23 -7.54
CA VAL A 51 5.83 -0.11 -8.25
C VAL A 51 6.99 0.09 -7.28
N GLY A 52 6.85 0.99 -6.29
CA GLY A 52 7.86 1.21 -5.26
C GLY A 52 8.16 -0.07 -4.47
N ASN A 53 7.10 -0.72 -3.98
CA ASN A 53 7.23 -1.98 -3.23
C ASN A 53 7.83 -3.11 -4.08
N ALA A 54 7.52 -3.17 -5.38
CA ALA A 54 8.14 -4.10 -6.31
C ALA A 54 9.64 -3.86 -6.46
N LEU A 55 10.06 -2.60 -6.63
CA LEU A 55 11.48 -2.23 -6.70
C LEU A 55 12.22 -2.56 -5.40
N THR A 56 11.67 -2.18 -4.25
CA THR A 56 12.23 -2.52 -2.93
C THR A 56 12.39 -4.03 -2.76
N SER A 57 11.34 -4.80 -3.10
CA SER A 57 11.39 -6.27 -3.00
C SER A 57 12.44 -6.89 -3.93
N GLY A 58 12.67 -6.31 -5.11
CA GLY A 58 13.70 -6.75 -6.05
C GLY A 58 15.11 -6.47 -5.57
N MET A 59 15.35 -5.28 -4.98
CA MET A 59 16.66 -4.92 -4.42
C MET A 59 17.03 -5.85 -3.26
N VAL A 60 16.12 -6.04 -2.30
CA VAL A 60 16.35 -6.95 -1.17
C VAL A 60 16.58 -8.38 -1.67
N ALA A 61 15.82 -8.83 -2.67
CA ALA A 61 16.01 -10.17 -3.25
C ALA A 61 17.39 -10.33 -3.89
N ALA A 62 17.88 -9.32 -4.61
CA ALA A 62 19.20 -9.33 -5.22
C ALA A 62 20.33 -9.48 -4.19
N ASP A 63 20.24 -8.79 -3.06
CA ASP A 63 21.23 -8.88 -1.96
C ASP A 63 21.24 -10.28 -1.33
N ILE A 64 20.07 -10.87 -1.12
CA ILE A 64 19.98 -12.25 -0.59
C ILE A 64 20.48 -13.27 -1.61
N ILE A 65 20.14 -13.12 -2.89
CA ILE A 65 20.64 -13.99 -3.98
C ILE A 65 22.16 -13.92 -4.09
N LYS A 66 22.76 -12.73 -3.99
CA LYS A 66 24.22 -12.57 -3.98
C LYS A 66 24.86 -13.35 -2.83
N SER A 67 24.24 -13.32 -1.65
CA SER A 67 24.70 -14.07 -0.47
C SER A 67 24.52 -15.58 -0.64
N ALA A 68 23.40 -16.02 -1.23
CA ALA A 68 23.12 -17.41 -1.57
C ALA A 68 24.16 -17.97 -2.55
N LEU A 69 24.49 -17.21 -3.60
CA LEU A 69 25.50 -17.56 -4.60
C LEU A 69 26.88 -17.74 -3.96
N ALA A 70 27.30 -16.82 -3.08
CA ALA A 70 28.59 -16.90 -2.42
C ALA A 70 28.73 -18.12 -1.48
N ARG A 71 27.61 -18.59 -0.92
CA ARG A 71 27.58 -19.75 0.00
C ARG A 71 27.19 -21.06 -0.68
N HIS A 72 26.78 -21.00 -1.94
CA HIS A 72 26.13 -22.10 -2.66
C HIS A 72 24.91 -22.70 -1.92
N ASP A 73 24.21 -21.88 -1.13
CA ASP A 73 23.04 -22.30 -0.34
C ASP A 73 21.78 -21.60 -0.84
N PHE A 74 20.88 -22.38 -1.41
CA PHE A 74 19.58 -21.94 -1.92
C PHE A 74 18.42 -22.64 -1.22
N SER A 75 18.68 -23.16 -0.02
CA SER A 75 17.66 -23.80 0.81
C SER A 75 16.60 -22.78 1.24
N ALA A 76 15.39 -23.26 1.49
CA ALA A 76 14.35 -22.45 2.10
C ALA A 76 14.76 -21.85 3.46
N GLU A 77 15.63 -22.55 4.21
CA GLU A 77 16.15 -22.07 5.49
C GLU A 77 17.01 -20.83 5.31
N PHE A 78 18.01 -20.89 4.42
CA PHE A 78 18.86 -19.73 4.13
C PHE A 78 18.07 -18.57 3.54
N LEU A 79 17.20 -18.85 2.56
CA LEU A 79 16.43 -17.81 1.87
C LEU A 79 15.33 -17.18 2.74
N SER A 80 14.95 -17.80 3.86
CA SER A 80 13.96 -17.24 4.80
C SER A 80 14.35 -15.87 5.37
N VAL A 81 15.65 -15.54 5.36
CA VAL A 81 16.15 -14.21 5.73
C VAL A 81 15.57 -13.09 4.85
N TYR A 82 15.22 -13.41 3.59
CA TYR A 82 14.55 -12.48 2.68
C TYR A 82 13.22 -12.00 3.22
N ASP A 83 12.38 -12.92 3.70
CA ASP A 83 11.06 -12.59 4.23
C ASP A 83 11.19 -11.60 5.39
N ALA A 84 12.12 -11.86 6.31
CA ALA A 84 12.38 -11.00 7.45
C ALA A 84 12.87 -9.60 7.00
N ALA A 85 13.88 -9.53 6.14
CA ALA A 85 14.45 -8.28 5.65
C ALA A 85 13.43 -7.42 4.88
N LEU A 86 12.61 -8.06 4.04
CA LEU A 86 11.59 -7.34 3.27
C LEU A 86 10.47 -6.81 4.17
N TYR A 87 9.99 -7.62 5.12
CA TYR A 87 8.95 -7.16 6.04
C TYR A 87 9.46 -6.12 7.04
N ASP A 88 10.73 -6.11 7.40
CA ASP A 88 11.30 -5.04 8.21
C ASP A 88 11.17 -3.67 7.52
N GLN A 89 11.35 -3.63 6.20
CA GLN A 89 11.25 -2.39 5.43
C GLN A 89 9.81 -1.97 5.09
N LEU A 90 8.94 -2.93 4.74
CA LEU A 90 7.63 -2.60 4.14
C LEU A 90 6.44 -2.81 5.08
N TRP A 91 6.58 -3.56 6.17
CA TRP A 91 5.41 -4.06 6.89
C TRP A 91 4.63 -2.97 7.63
N ASP A 92 5.30 -1.99 8.22
CA ASP A 92 4.64 -0.93 8.98
C ASP A 92 3.77 -0.06 8.07
N GLU A 93 4.28 0.28 6.88
CA GLU A 93 3.52 1.04 5.87
C GLU A 93 2.32 0.23 5.35
N LEU A 94 2.53 -1.03 4.99
CA LEU A 94 1.47 -1.92 4.51
C LEU A 94 0.36 -2.16 5.57
N GLN A 95 0.74 -2.32 6.84
CA GLN A 95 -0.21 -2.42 7.94
C GLN A 95 -1.04 -1.15 8.09
N LEU A 96 -0.38 0.00 8.01
CA LEU A 96 -1.00 1.30 8.19
C LEU A 96 -2.00 1.58 7.08
N SER A 97 -1.59 1.35 5.85
CA SER A 97 -2.45 1.38 4.66
C SER A 97 -3.66 0.43 4.80
N GLY A 98 -3.43 -0.80 5.26
CA GLY A 98 -4.50 -1.75 5.56
C GLY A 98 -5.49 -1.26 6.63
N LYS A 99 -5.02 -0.53 7.65
CA LYS A 99 -5.88 0.11 8.67
C LYS A 99 -6.68 1.27 8.09
N LEU A 100 -6.06 2.13 7.28
CA LEU A 100 -6.73 3.23 6.58
C LEU A 100 -7.85 2.73 5.67
N LEU A 101 -7.59 1.68 4.88
CA LEU A 101 -8.62 1.05 4.05
C LEU A 101 -9.83 0.61 4.89
N LYS A 102 -9.61 0.05 6.08
CA LYS A 102 -10.70 -0.32 7.01
C LYS A 102 -11.44 0.88 7.58
N LEU A 103 -10.76 2.01 7.80
CA LEU A 103 -11.38 3.25 8.27
C LEU A 103 -12.27 3.88 7.20
N VAL A 104 -11.81 3.92 5.95
CA VAL A 104 -12.62 4.46 4.83
C VAL A 104 -13.89 3.64 4.58
N LYS A 105 -13.86 2.33 4.88
CA LYS A 105 -15.07 1.49 4.83
C LYS A 105 -16.13 1.85 5.88
N LYS A 106 -15.82 2.72 6.87
CA LYS A 106 -16.78 3.22 7.85
C LYS A 106 -17.41 4.52 7.35
N SER A 107 -18.48 4.41 6.57
CA SER A 107 -19.14 5.55 5.92
C SER A 107 -19.56 6.66 6.89
N TRP A 108 -19.97 6.34 8.12
CA TRP A 108 -20.35 7.35 9.11
C TRP A 108 -19.17 8.26 9.51
N LEU A 109 -17.96 7.67 9.64
CA LEU A 109 -16.76 8.40 10.04
C LEU A 109 -16.27 9.27 8.91
N VAL A 110 -16.23 8.72 7.68
CA VAL A 110 -15.86 9.47 6.48
C VAL A 110 -16.83 10.64 6.28
N ASN A 111 -18.14 10.40 6.37
CA ASN A 111 -19.15 11.45 6.23
C ASN A 111 -19.00 12.52 7.30
N LEU A 112 -18.69 12.15 8.55
CA LEU A 112 -18.45 13.11 9.62
C LEU A 112 -17.24 14.00 9.33
N VAL A 113 -16.11 13.40 8.93
CA VAL A 113 -14.88 14.14 8.58
C VAL A 113 -15.13 15.08 7.41
N VAL A 114 -15.78 14.60 6.34
CA VAL A 114 -16.13 15.40 5.16
C VAL A 114 -17.07 16.55 5.53
N ASN A 115 -18.10 16.29 6.33
CA ASN A 115 -19.04 17.31 6.77
C ASN A 115 -18.36 18.38 7.64
N LYS A 116 -17.43 17.98 8.51
CA LYS A 116 -16.67 18.93 9.34
C LYS A 116 -15.65 19.71 8.51
N ALA A 117 -15.00 19.07 7.52
CA ALA A 117 -14.11 19.73 6.57
C ALA A 117 -14.84 20.73 5.66
N ASN A 118 -16.08 20.44 5.29
CA ASN A 118 -16.91 21.39 4.54
C ASN A 118 -17.24 22.64 5.37
N LYS A 119 -17.34 22.52 6.68
CA LYS A 119 -17.64 23.64 7.59
C LYS A 119 -16.41 24.43 8.05
N SER A 120 -15.20 23.88 7.92
CA SER A 120 -13.95 24.53 8.36
C SER A 120 -12.94 24.65 7.21
N LYS A 121 -12.61 25.90 6.84
CA LYS A 121 -11.61 26.22 5.80
C LYS A 121 -10.24 25.63 6.15
N THR A 122 -9.81 25.78 7.41
CA THR A 122 -8.53 25.25 7.92
C THR A 122 -8.45 23.73 7.82
N LEU A 123 -9.54 23.02 8.15
CA LEU A 123 -9.57 21.55 8.07
C LEU A 123 -9.56 21.07 6.61
N ARG A 124 -10.24 21.79 5.71
CA ARG A 124 -10.22 21.51 4.28
C ARG A 124 -8.83 21.69 3.68
N GLU A 125 -8.16 22.78 4.00
CA GLU A 125 -6.79 23.07 3.55
C GLU A 125 -5.80 22.05 4.12
N THR A 126 -5.96 21.67 5.39
CA THR A 126 -5.14 20.65 6.04
C THR A 126 -5.28 19.29 5.34
N ILE A 127 -6.52 18.84 5.09
CA ILE A 127 -6.77 17.57 4.38
C ILE A 127 -6.26 17.65 2.93
N GLY A 128 -6.46 18.77 2.23
CA GLY A 128 -5.95 18.97 0.87
C GLY A 128 -4.43 18.86 0.79
N ALA A 129 -3.72 19.56 1.67
CA ALA A 129 -2.26 19.50 1.78
C ALA A 129 -1.77 18.07 2.10
N MET A 130 -2.51 17.31 2.91
CA MET A 130 -2.20 15.91 3.21
C MET A 130 -2.37 14.97 2.00
N PHE A 131 -3.14 15.33 0.97
CA PHE A 131 -3.25 14.52 -0.25
C PHE A 131 -2.13 14.81 -1.25
N GLU A 132 -1.65 16.06 -1.30
CA GLU A 132 -0.59 16.52 -2.19
C GLU A 132 0.81 16.13 -1.69
N ASP A 133 1.02 16.12 -0.38
CA ASP A 133 2.29 15.81 0.25
C ASP A 133 2.28 14.40 0.85
N LEU A 134 3.12 13.50 0.32
CA LEU A 134 3.18 12.09 0.70
C LEU A 134 3.55 11.90 2.18
N ASP A 135 4.37 12.80 2.75
CA ASP A 135 4.82 12.75 4.15
C ASP A 135 3.74 13.25 5.12
N MET A 136 2.85 14.14 4.67
CA MET A 136 1.76 14.66 5.51
C MET A 136 0.59 13.68 5.66
N ARG A 137 0.55 12.60 4.86
CA ARG A 137 -0.44 11.52 5.00
C ARG A 137 -0.36 10.85 6.38
N ASP A 138 0.76 10.93 7.10
CA ASP A 138 0.94 10.39 8.46
C ASP A 138 -0.03 10.91 9.50
N LYS A 139 -0.51 12.14 9.33
CA LYS A 139 -1.51 12.69 10.24
C LYS A 139 -2.92 12.16 9.93
N LEU A 140 -3.27 11.93 8.65
CA LEU A 140 -4.49 11.20 8.27
C LEU A 140 -4.43 9.70 8.64
N ARG A 141 -3.21 9.16 8.77
CA ARG A 141 -2.92 7.79 9.20
C ARG A 141 -3.17 7.57 10.70
N SER A 142 -3.25 8.63 11.52
CA SER A 142 -3.41 8.51 12.98
C SER A 142 -4.88 8.41 13.44
N PRO A 143 -5.27 7.37 14.20
CA PRO A 143 -6.60 7.29 14.84
C PRO A 143 -6.88 8.47 15.78
N LEU A 144 -5.83 9.02 16.39
CA LEU A 144 -5.91 10.17 17.29
C LEU A 144 -6.33 11.45 16.56
N PHE A 145 -6.00 11.58 15.26
CA PHE A 145 -6.46 12.70 14.45
C PHE A 145 -7.99 12.68 14.35
N TYR A 146 -8.59 11.54 14.04
CA TYR A 146 -10.05 11.39 13.97
C TYR A 146 -10.72 11.51 15.34
N LEU A 147 -10.11 10.99 16.41
CA LEU A 147 -10.61 11.18 17.79
C LEU A 147 -10.61 12.66 18.19
N LYS A 148 -9.51 13.37 17.96
CA LYS A 148 -9.47 14.83 18.16
C LYS A 148 -10.53 15.52 17.32
N LEU A 149 -10.77 15.07 16.09
CA LEU A 149 -11.82 15.63 15.25
C LEU A 149 -13.23 15.37 15.78
N LEU A 150 -13.47 14.20 16.39
CA LEU A 150 -14.76 13.82 16.98
C LEU A 150 -15.04 14.58 18.28
N PHE A 151 -14.01 14.80 19.11
CA PHE A 151 -14.17 15.35 20.46
C PHE A 151 -13.81 16.84 20.60
N ASN A 152 -13.03 17.43 19.68
CA ASN A 152 -12.82 18.89 19.62
C ASN A 152 -13.78 19.53 18.60
N GLY A 153 -15.07 19.27 18.76
CA GLY A 153 -16.16 19.96 18.06
C GLY A 153 -16.62 21.17 18.84
#